data_AF-W9X3X0-F1
#
_entry.id   AF-W9X3X0-F1
#
_cell.length_a   1.000
_cell.length_b   1.000
_cell.length_c   1.000
_cell.angle_alpha   90.00
_cell.angle_beta   90.00
_cell.angle_gamma   90.00
#
_symmetry.space_group_name_H-M   'P 1'
#
loop_
_entity.id
_entity.type
_entity.pdbx_description
1 polymer ?
#
loop_
_entity_poly.entity_id
_entity_poly.type
_entity_poly.pdbx_seq_one_letter_code
_entity_poly.pdbx_strand_id
1 'polypeptide(L)'
;MKNSEKSNFRPPERRADRGLYGADVIYSYYSFLSADAISQLVLEDVQYLERLGCYRLPSRASLDEFVKAYFRYIHPHQPILDEGDFWRAYTSTSAMQTMTISIFVFQAMLFAACSFVPFSIIDQLGFGDFQTARATFYRRAKALFHLDSYRDTLFSAQGALLLTQYVSASDAKINTYWLSNAIYFARSANVHRHNGFNKASLQRWTQLERLWCCCLLRDRLLALGLRRPMQIDPGEGILSEVEENILHTKAEESMVYDTNTKQALTRSFSMFCGLAALLRQALGILSLDPSFSGSGEMATPIDKVKACSEHLDQWFAKAKASSPIDGSVDKSVMLQNNIAYIYYHSAKMALWNHATYVSITKGCPVHIEFPAGGREVETAIHGIDASLQQIAEHRMLSFMPIAIVAHIAMPLVWHILTIKLDRQLQLANTRKRLSVYLSALNVLKERYEGVDRVLNHIRQIVTCLDAHETPRSLPLDIHALGDFLPNDSDRAESFTSLPRFFLRTMLIVEQALAKGQYPEEHELPRPLASPGGSNAHCACTCISNECWDLPDLGDAFDAMLETTFPANAAESKRAENPYSDGGITIQKPESLESTADLDEFPDFLNDVS
;
A
#
# COMPACT_ATOMS: atom_id res chain seq x y z
N MET A 1 -18.16 -21.34 -52.78
CA MET A 1 -17.39 -20.09 -52.83
C MET A 1 -18.24 -18.97 -52.23
N LYS A 2 -17.71 -18.37 -51.15
CA LYS A 2 -18.03 -17.05 -50.56
C LYS A 2 -19.50 -16.61 -50.45
N ASN A 3 -20.10 -16.82 -49.28
CA ASN A 3 -21.09 -15.90 -48.72
C ASN A 3 -20.48 -15.24 -47.48
N SER A 4 -20.27 -13.93 -47.57
CA SER A 4 -19.81 -13.08 -46.47
C SER A 4 -21.01 -12.66 -45.62
N GLU A 5 -21.16 -13.25 -44.44
CA GLU A 5 -22.01 -12.67 -43.40
C GLU A 5 -21.23 -11.57 -42.70
N LYS A 6 -21.69 -10.34 -42.90
CA LYS A 6 -21.18 -9.14 -42.23
C LYS A 6 -21.53 -9.25 -40.74
N SER A 7 -20.52 -9.57 -39.93
CA SER A 7 -20.52 -9.35 -38.49
C SER A 7 -20.76 -7.87 -38.20
N ASN A 8 -21.93 -7.55 -37.64
CA ASN A 8 -22.25 -6.23 -37.08
C ASN A 8 -21.45 -6.03 -35.78
N PHE A 9 -20.16 -5.75 -35.92
CA PHE A 9 -19.35 -5.24 -34.83
C PHE A 9 -19.73 -3.76 -34.63
N ARG A 10 -20.64 -3.48 -33.69
CA ARG A 10 -20.82 -2.11 -33.19
C ARG A 10 -19.55 -1.75 -32.41
N PRO A 11 -18.76 -0.76 -32.84
CA PRO A 11 -17.66 -0.28 -32.02
C PRO A 11 -18.23 0.28 -30.71
N PRO A 12 -17.52 0.16 -29.57
CA PRO A 12 -17.96 0.81 -28.35
C PRO A 12 -18.10 2.30 -28.65
N GLU A 13 -19.26 2.86 -28.31
CA GLU A 13 -19.53 4.28 -28.43
C GLU A 13 -18.39 5.04 -27.75
N ARG A 14 -17.60 5.76 -28.56
CA ARG A 14 -16.68 6.77 -28.06
C ARG A 14 -17.54 7.80 -27.34
N ARG A 15 -17.65 7.70 -26.01
CA ARG A 15 -17.93 8.88 -25.19
C ARG A 15 -16.82 9.86 -25.54
N ALA A 16 -17.18 10.84 -26.36
CA ALA A 16 -16.31 11.92 -26.77
C ALA A 16 -15.59 12.47 -25.54
N ASP A 17 -14.29 12.70 -25.68
CA ASP A 17 -13.56 13.66 -24.86
C ASP A 17 -14.43 14.91 -24.75
N ARG A 18 -15.12 15.08 -23.62
CA ARG A 18 -15.56 16.42 -23.24
C ARG A 18 -14.28 17.16 -22.93
N GLY A 19 -13.76 17.86 -23.93
CA GLY A 19 -12.75 18.89 -23.72
C GLY A 19 -13.33 19.91 -22.75
N LEU A 20 -13.01 19.75 -21.45
CA LEU A 20 -13.27 20.73 -20.42
C LEU A 20 -12.19 21.81 -20.52
N TYR A 21 -12.28 22.59 -21.60
CA TYR A 21 -11.51 23.81 -21.75
C TYR A 21 -11.98 24.78 -20.65
N GLY A 22 -11.27 24.78 -19.51
CA GLY A 22 -11.54 25.67 -18.38
C GLY A 22 -11.02 25.19 -17.02
N ALA A 23 -10.77 23.89 -16.83
CA ALA A 23 -10.33 23.35 -15.54
C ALA A 23 -8.80 23.09 -15.47
N ASP A 24 -8.13 23.02 -16.62
CA ASP A 24 -6.70 22.78 -16.74
C ASP A 24 -5.95 23.86 -17.53
N VAL A 25 -4.64 23.97 -17.28
CA VAL A 25 -3.71 24.92 -17.88
C VAL A 25 -2.46 24.20 -18.38
N ILE A 26 -1.74 24.81 -19.32
CA ILE A 26 -0.45 24.27 -19.79
C ILE A 26 0.60 24.45 -18.68
N TYR A 27 1.51 23.49 -18.53
CA TYR A 27 2.54 23.50 -17.48
C TYR A 27 3.37 24.79 -17.42
N SER A 28 3.59 25.46 -18.55
CA SER A 28 4.36 26.71 -18.64
C SER A 28 3.73 27.90 -17.91
N TYR A 29 2.45 27.81 -17.51
CA TYR A 29 1.83 28.77 -16.60
C TYR A 29 2.42 28.72 -15.18
N TYR A 30 3.13 27.64 -14.84
CA TYR A 30 3.74 27.42 -13.54
C TYR A 30 5.27 27.47 -13.67
N SER A 31 5.88 28.55 -13.18
CA SER A 31 7.33 28.77 -13.25
C SER A 31 8.16 27.73 -12.49
N PHE A 32 7.54 27.06 -11.50
CA PHE A 32 8.20 26.02 -10.70
C PHE A 32 8.33 24.68 -11.43
N LEU A 33 7.78 24.55 -12.64
CA LEU A 33 7.83 23.31 -13.42
C LEU A 33 8.82 23.42 -14.57
N SER A 34 9.54 22.32 -14.80
CA SER A 34 10.39 22.16 -15.97
C SER A 34 9.98 20.95 -16.79
N ALA A 35 10.23 21.06 -18.10
CA ALA A 35 10.05 19.97 -19.04
C ALA A 35 11.31 19.86 -19.91
N ASP A 36 12.43 19.63 -19.23
CA ASP A 36 13.79 19.81 -19.75
C ASP A 36 14.12 18.95 -20.98
N ALA A 37 13.37 17.86 -21.16
CA ALA A 37 13.58 16.94 -22.27
C ALA A 37 12.69 17.19 -23.48
N ILE A 38 11.68 18.07 -23.42
CA ILE A 38 10.75 18.28 -24.55
C ILE A 38 11.51 18.64 -25.83
N SER A 39 12.54 19.48 -25.73
CA SER A 39 13.35 19.92 -26.86
C SER A 39 14.16 18.80 -27.52
N GLN A 40 14.33 17.66 -26.85
CA GLN A 40 15.10 16.51 -27.33
C GLN A 40 14.18 15.41 -27.89
N LEU A 41 12.86 15.57 -27.79
CA LEU A 41 11.89 14.62 -28.32
C LEU A 41 11.60 14.89 -29.80
N VAL A 42 11.29 13.82 -30.53
CA VAL A 42 10.78 13.93 -31.90
C VAL A 42 9.35 14.51 -31.88
N LEU A 43 8.97 15.19 -32.95
CA LEU A 43 7.70 15.92 -33.04
C LEU A 43 6.48 15.01 -32.80
N GLU A 44 6.52 13.78 -33.29
CA GLU A 44 5.46 12.79 -33.15
C GLU A 44 5.20 12.44 -31.67
N ASP A 45 6.27 12.30 -30.89
CA ASP A 45 6.20 12.02 -29.46
C ASP A 45 5.63 13.22 -28.70
N VAL A 46 6.07 14.44 -29.04
CA VAL A 46 5.53 15.68 -28.46
C VAL A 46 4.03 15.81 -28.74
N GLN A 47 3.60 15.58 -29.99
CA GLN A 47 2.20 15.62 -30.39
C GLN A 47 1.37 14.52 -29.71
N TYR A 48 1.95 13.34 -29.48
CA TYR A 48 1.30 12.28 -28.74
C TYR A 48 1.13 12.64 -27.25
N LEU A 49 2.17 13.17 -26.61
CA LEU A 49 2.15 13.60 -25.22
C LEU A 49 1.16 14.76 -24.99
N GLU A 50 1.09 15.73 -25.91
CA GLU A 50 0.11 16.83 -25.86
C GLU A 50 -1.32 16.30 -26.01
N ARG A 51 -1.58 15.38 -26.94
CA ARG A 51 -2.91 14.75 -27.10
C ARG A 51 -3.34 13.96 -25.87
N LEU A 52 -2.40 13.35 -25.14
CA LEU A 52 -2.67 12.70 -23.86
C LEU A 52 -2.89 13.68 -22.69
N GLY A 53 -2.61 14.97 -22.89
CA GLY A 53 -2.66 15.99 -21.86
C GLY A 53 -1.52 15.89 -20.85
N CYS A 54 -0.37 15.32 -21.23
CA CYS A 54 0.77 15.17 -20.32
C CYS A 54 1.35 16.51 -19.84
N TYR A 55 1.17 17.57 -20.64
CA TYR A 55 1.58 18.93 -20.34
C TYR A 55 0.44 19.79 -19.77
N ARG A 56 -0.71 19.19 -19.49
CA ARG A 56 -1.88 19.83 -18.90
C ARG A 56 -1.99 19.51 -17.42
N LEU A 57 -2.24 20.53 -16.62
CA LEU A 57 -2.31 20.47 -15.16
C LEU A 57 -3.55 21.19 -14.66
N PRO A 58 -4.10 20.80 -13.50
CA PRO A 58 -5.18 21.53 -12.85
C PRO A 58 -4.89 23.03 -12.71
N SER A 59 -5.94 23.86 -12.74
CA SER A 59 -5.86 25.27 -12.33
C SER A 59 -5.33 25.41 -10.89
N ARG A 60 -4.79 26.58 -10.51
CA ARG A 60 -4.06 26.75 -9.24
C ARG A 60 -4.88 26.33 -8.02
N ALA A 61 -6.17 26.67 -7.98
CA ALA A 61 -7.04 26.32 -6.86
C ALA A 61 -7.17 24.80 -6.67
N SER A 62 -7.41 24.05 -7.75
CA SER A 62 -7.46 22.58 -7.70
C SER A 62 -6.07 22.00 -7.45
N LEU A 63 -5.03 22.59 -8.04
CA LEU A 63 -3.66 22.12 -7.91
C LEU A 63 -3.16 22.20 -6.47
N ASP A 64 -3.47 23.29 -5.75
CA ASP A 64 -3.14 23.46 -4.34
C ASP A 64 -3.72 22.31 -3.49
N GLU A 65 -4.92 21.83 -3.79
CA GLU A 65 -5.53 20.70 -3.06
C GLU A 65 -4.80 19.38 -3.33
N PHE A 66 -4.35 19.11 -4.55
CA PHE A 66 -3.51 17.94 -4.84
C PHE A 66 -2.17 17.99 -4.12
N VAL A 67 -1.52 19.16 -4.12
CA VAL A 67 -0.22 19.35 -3.47
C VAL A 67 -0.36 19.19 -1.95
N LYS A 68 -1.37 19.82 -1.33
CA LYS A 68 -1.68 19.61 0.09
C LYS A 68 -1.93 18.14 0.40
N ALA A 69 -2.75 17.46 -0.42
CA ALA A 69 -3.05 16.05 -0.25
C ALA A 69 -1.80 15.16 -0.35
N TYR A 70 -0.87 15.47 -1.25
CA TYR A 70 0.41 14.77 -1.36
C TYR A 70 1.22 14.88 -0.06
N PHE A 71 1.47 16.10 0.42
CA PHE A 71 2.26 16.31 1.64
C PHE A 71 1.56 15.80 2.89
N ARG A 72 0.22 15.77 2.88
CA ARG A 72 -0.55 15.28 4.02
C ARG A 72 -0.57 13.75 4.11
N TYR A 73 -0.76 13.04 3.00
CA TYR A 73 -1.09 11.61 3.05
C TYR A 73 -0.04 10.69 2.41
N ILE A 74 0.76 11.18 1.45
CA ILE A 74 1.81 10.38 0.79
C ILE A 74 3.19 10.65 1.40
N HIS A 75 3.58 11.92 1.50
CA HIS A 75 4.91 12.32 1.97
C HIS A 75 5.30 11.72 3.33
N PRO A 76 4.41 11.61 4.34
CA PRO A 76 4.81 11.11 5.65
C PRO A 76 5.33 9.66 5.68
N HIS A 77 4.93 8.81 4.72
CA HIS A 77 5.45 7.44 4.61
C HIS A 77 6.33 7.23 3.37
N GLN A 78 6.43 8.23 2.49
CA GLN A 78 7.25 8.20 1.29
C GLN A 78 7.82 9.60 0.98
N PRO A 79 8.73 10.15 1.83
CA PRO A 79 9.28 11.50 1.72
C PRO A 79 10.36 11.61 0.62
N ILE A 80 9.98 11.29 -0.62
CA ILE A 80 10.89 11.27 -1.78
C ILE A 80 11.31 12.67 -2.26
N LEU A 81 10.57 13.70 -1.86
CA LEU A 81 10.83 15.10 -2.16
C LEU A 81 11.20 15.83 -0.88
N ASP A 82 12.14 16.77 -0.96
CA ASP A 82 12.35 17.73 0.11
C ASP A 82 11.16 18.71 0.14
N GLU A 83 10.43 18.72 1.25
CA GLU A 83 9.21 19.53 1.36
C GLU A 83 9.52 21.03 1.38
N GLY A 84 10.59 21.45 2.06
CA GLY A 84 10.95 22.86 2.15
C GLY A 84 11.38 23.41 0.80
N ASP A 85 12.25 22.67 0.09
CA ASP A 85 12.62 22.94 -1.29
C ASP A 85 11.42 23.01 -2.22
N PHE A 86 10.50 22.05 -2.08
CA PHE A 86 9.27 22.03 -2.88
C PHE A 86 8.44 23.28 -2.63
N TRP A 87 8.17 23.65 -1.38
CA TRP A 87 7.31 24.81 -1.08
C TRP A 87 7.96 26.10 -1.53
N ARG A 88 9.27 26.27 -1.33
CA ARG A 88 10.03 27.40 -1.87
C ARG A 88 9.91 27.49 -3.39
N ALA A 89 9.95 26.36 -4.09
CA ALA A 89 9.73 26.35 -5.52
C ALA A 89 8.26 26.70 -5.87
N TYR A 90 7.30 26.07 -5.21
CA TYR A 90 5.87 26.16 -5.52
C TYR A 90 5.25 27.54 -5.25
N THR A 91 5.76 28.28 -4.26
CA THR A 91 5.27 29.62 -3.88
C THR A 91 6.08 30.77 -4.47
N SER A 92 7.28 30.51 -5.00
CA SER A 92 8.12 31.54 -5.60
C SER A 92 7.40 32.20 -6.79
N THR A 93 7.34 33.52 -6.76
CA THR A 93 6.86 34.38 -7.85
C THR A 93 7.99 34.99 -8.68
N SER A 94 9.25 34.69 -8.34
CA SER A 94 10.42 35.27 -9.01
C SER A 94 10.73 34.59 -10.34
N ALA A 95 10.98 35.39 -11.38
CA ALA A 95 11.45 34.91 -12.68
C ALA A 95 12.89 34.36 -12.66
N MET A 96 13.66 34.60 -11.59
CA MET A 96 15.02 34.08 -11.39
C MET A 96 15.03 32.79 -10.56
N GLN A 97 14.05 31.93 -10.79
CA GLN A 97 13.87 30.70 -10.05
C GLN A 97 14.91 29.65 -10.46
N THR A 98 15.80 29.28 -9.55
CA THR A 98 16.87 28.31 -9.79
C THR A 98 16.44 26.85 -9.55
N MET A 99 15.31 26.64 -8.89
CA MET A 99 14.82 25.31 -8.51
C MET A 99 13.48 25.02 -9.15
N THR A 100 13.48 24.04 -10.07
CA THR A 100 12.31 23.57 -10.81
C THR A 100 12.03 22.09 -10.49
N ILE A 101 10.78 21.69 -10.73
CA ILE A 101 10.30 20.33 -10.54
C ILE A 101 9.97 19.75 -11.91
N SER A 102 10.51 18.56 -12.19
CA SER A 102 10.20 17.85 -13.43
C SER A 102 8.70 17.60 -13.58
N ILE A 103 8.14 17.94 -14.75
CA ILE A 103 6.72 17.69 -15.08
C ILE A 103 6.34 16.21 -14.95
N PHE A 104 7.27 15.28 -15.21
CA PHE A 104 7.04 13.86 -14.99
C PHE A 104 6.77 13.54 -13.52
N VAL A 105 7.66 14.00 -12.63
CA VAL A 105 7.52 13.79 -11.19
C VAL A 105 6.23 14.43 -10.71
N PHE A 106 5.91 15.63 -11.19
CA PHE A 106 4.70 16.34 -10.80
C PHE A 106 3.42 15.62 -11.27
N GLN A 107 3.36 15.10 -12.50
CA GLN A 107 2.24 14.26 -12.94
C GLN A 107 2.12 12.98 -12.10
N ALA A 108 3.25 12.36 -11.73
CA ALA A 108 3.26 11.21 -10.83
C ALA A 108 2.77 11.57 -9.41
N MET A 109 3.05 12.79 -8.93
CA MET A 109 2.50 13.31 -7.67
C MET A 109 0.99 13.50 -7.75
N LEU A 110 0.48 14.10 -8.83
CA LEU A 110 -0.97 14.24 -9.06
C LEU A 110 -1.67 12.88 -9.07
N PHE A 111 -1.08 11.93 -9.79
CA PHE A 111 -1.53 10.53 -9.76
C PHE A 111 -1.59 9.97 -8.33
N ALA A 112 -0.50 10.09 -7.56
CA ALA A 112 -0.41 9.52 -6.22
C ALA A 112 -1.44 10.16 -5.27
N ALA A 113 -1.58 11.49 -5.31
CA ALA A 113 -2.43 12.29 -4.45
C ALA A 113 -3.93 12.26 -4.83
N CYS A 114 -4.25 11.88 -6.07
CA CYS A 114 -5.62 11.87 -6.61
C CYS A 114 -6.64 11.17 -5.71
N SER A 115 -6.23 10.11 -5.00
CA SER A 115 -7.12 9.36 -4.12
C SER A 115 -7.42 10.06 -2.80
N PHE A 116 -6.87 11.24 -2.52
CA PHE A 116 -7.01 11.91 -1.22
C PHE A 116 -7.58 13.33 -1.32
N VAL A 117 -7.80 13.84 -2.53
CA VAL A 117 -8.48 15.13 -2.72
C VAL A 117 -9.99 14.98 -2.51
N PRO A 118 -10.70 16.08 -2.18
CA PRO A 118 -12.16 16.08 -2.15
C PRO A 118 -12.76 15.71 -3.51
N PHE A 119 -13.88 14.99 -3.52
CA PHE A 119 -14.54 14.60 -4.76
C PHE A 119 -14.99 15.81 -5.60
N SER A 120 -15.33 16.93 -4.97
CA SER A 120 -15.65 18.19 -5.68
C SER A 120 -14.52 18.65 -6.60
N ILE A 121 -13.25 18.43 -6.24
CA ILE A 121 -12.10 18.75 -7.08
C ILE A 121 -12.03 17.79 -8.28
N ILE A 122 -12.32 16.51 -8.07
CA ILE A 122 -12.36 15.51 -9.15
C ILE A 122 -13.47 15.83 -10.17
N ASP A 123 -14.66 16.20 -9.69
CA ASP A 123 -15.80 16.59 -10.50
C ASP A 123 -15.52 17.90 -11.27
N GLN A 124 -14.92 18.91 -10.63
CA GLN A 124 -14.47 20.15 -11.27
C GLN A 124 -13.47 19.90 -12.41
N LEU A 125 -12.60 18.90 -12.27
CA LEU A 125 -11.67 18.48 -13.32
C LEU A 125 -12.33 17.63 -14.41
N GLY A 126 -13.62 17.31 -14.27
CA GLY A 126 -14.40 16.60 -15.30
C GLY A 126 -14.49 15.11 -15.17
N PHE A 127 -13.97 14.54 -14.10
CA PHE A 127 -13.96 13.10 -13.92
C PHE A 127 -15.20 12.66 -13.15
N GLY A 128 -15.83 11.58 -13.61
CA GLY A 128 -17.02 11.03 -12.96
C GLY A 128 -16.73 10.28 -11.65
N ASP A 129 -15.48 9.85 -11.45
CA ASP A 129 -15.05 9.04 -10.32
C ASP A 129 -13.52 9.15 -10.10
N PHE A 130 -13.06 8.76 -8.90
CA PHE A 130 -11.63 8.79 -8.55
C PHE A 130 -10.78 7.83 -9.39
N GLN A 131 -11.33 6.66 -9.77
CA GLN A 131 -10.57 5.66 -10.51
C GLN A 131 -10.22 6.16 -11.91
N THR A 132 -11.18 6.76 -12.62
CA THR A 132 -11.02 7.38 -13.94
C THR A 132 -10.01 8.53 -13.89
N ALA A 133 -10.12 9.41 -12.88
CA ALA A 133 -9.16 10.50 -12.67
C ALA A 133 -7.75 9.95 -12.43
N ARG A 134 -7.60 9.02 -11.49
CA ARG A 134 -6.32 8.40 -11.13
C ARG A 134 -5.70 7.67 -12.32
N ALA A 135 -6.48 6.92 -13.10
CA ALA A 135 -6.02 6.24 -14.30
C ALA A 135 -5.54 7.23 -15.38
N THR A 136 -6.20 8.39 -15.50
CA THR A 136 -5.79 9.46 -16.42
C THR A 136 -4.44 10.06 -16.02
N PHE A 137 -4.26 10.44 -14.76
CA PHE A 137 -2.97 10.94 -14.27
C PHE A 137 -1.86 9.88 -14.35
N TYR A 138 -2.18 8.62 -14.04
CA TYR A 138 -1.26 7.49 -14.21
C TYR A 138 -0.81 7.36 -15.67
N ARG A 139 -1.75 7.42 -16.63
CA ARG A 139 -1.44 7.32 -18.06
C ARG A 139 -0.54 8.47 -18.53
N ARG A 140 -0.79 9.69 -18.07
CA ARG A 140 0.05 10.86 -18.36
C ARG A 140 1.48 10.68 -17.83
N ALA A 141 1.62 10.33 -16.55
CA ALA A 141 2.91 10.10 -15.92
C ALA A 141 3.66 8.92 -16.57
N LYS A 142 2.96 7.81 -16.88
CA LYS A 142 3.54 6.65 -17.59
C LYS A 142 4.04 7.02 -18.99
N ALA A 143 3.28 7.81 -19.75
CA ALA A 143 3.69 8.24 -21.08
C ALA A 143 4.94 9.11 -21.02
N LEU A 144 4.99 10.08 -20.09
CA LEU A 144 6.19 10.87 -19.81
C LEU A 144 7.37 9.97 -19.40
N PHE A 145 7.17 8.99 -18.52
CA PHE A 145 8.25 8.08 -18.14
C PHE A 145 8.90 7.38 -19.34
N HIS A 146 8.09 6.89 -20.30
CA HIS A 146 8.58 6.12 -21.44
C HIS A 146 9.12 6.97 -22.59
N LEU A 147 8.52 8.13 -22.86
CA LEU A 147 8.90 8.95 -24.02
C LEU A 147 9.92 10.03 -23.65
N ASP A 148 9.84 10.60 -22.45
CA ASP A 148 10.87 11.50 -21.93
C ASP A 148 12.03 10.68 -21.31
N SER A 149 12.93 10.24 -22.19
CA SER A 149 14.11 9.42 -21.87
C SER A 149 15.34 10.23 -21.48
N TYR A 150 15.37 11.54 -21.73
CA TYR A 150 16.54 12.41 -21.50
C TYR A 150 16.56 13.05 -20.09
N ARG A 151 15.56 12.74 -19.27
CA ARG A 151 15.41 13.25 -17.90
C ARG A 151 16.46 12.70 -16.94
N ASP A 152 16.80 13.51 -15.92
CA ASP A 152 17.66 13.11 -14.79
C ASP A 152 17.19 11.78 -14.16
N THR A 153 18.14 10.89 -13.87
CA THR A 153 17.90 9.59 -13.26
C THR A 153 17.24 9.70 -11.89
N LEU A 154 17.50 10.77 -11.13
CA LEU A 154 16.82 11.08 -9.88
C LEU A 154 15.31 11.26 -10.09
N PHE A 155 14.91 12.09 -11.05
CA PHE A 155 13.49 12.33 -11.35
C PHE A 155 12.82 11.07 -11.90
N SER A 156 13.52 10.29 -12.72
CA SER A 156 13.06 8.98 -13.19
C SER A 156 12.80 8.02 -12.03
N ALA A 157 13.70 7.96 -11.04
CA ALA A 157 13.52 7.14 -9.84
C ALA A 157 12.36 7.63 -8.96
N GLN A 158 12.27 8.93 -8.68
CA GLN A 158 11.20 9.52 -7.87
C GLN A 158 9.82 9.26 -8.46
N GLY A 159 9.63 9.56 -9.75
CA GLY A 159 8.35 9.34 -10.41
C GLY A 159 8.02 7.85 -10.54
N ALA A 160 8.98 6.99 -10.89
CA ALA A 160 8.75 5.53 -10.91
C ALA A 160 8.34 5.01 -9.52
N LEU A 161 8.95 5.51 -8.45
CA LEU A 161 8.59 5.10 -7.09
C LEU A 161 7.16 5.55 -6.71
N LEU A 162 6.72 6.74 -7.13
CA LEU A 162 5.32 7.15 -6.99
C LEU A 162 4.37 6.24 -7.76
N LEU A 163 4.74 5.84 -9.00
CA LEU A 163 3.93 4.95 -9.83
C LEU A 163 3.76 3.54 -9.24
N THR A 164 4.58 3.14 -8.26
CA THR A 164 4.33 1.90 -7.51
C THR A 164 3.00 1.89 -6.76
N GLN A 165 2.38 3.06 -6.55
CA GLN A 165 1.04 3.18 -5.94
C GLN A 165 -0.09 2.81 -6.91
N TYR A 166 0.21 2.43 -8.16
CA TYR A 166 -0.77 1.97 -9.12
C TYR A 166 -0.98 0.46 -8.97
N VAL A 167 -2.25 0.05 -8.84
CA VAL A 167 -2.65 -1.35 -8.88
C VAL A 167 -3.70 -1.46 -9.97
N SER A 168 -3.33 -2.12 -11.06
CA SER A 168 -4.21 -2.36 -12.21
C SER A 168 -5.13 -3.55 -11.93
N ALA A 169 -6.34 -3.53 -12.48
CA ALA A 169 -7.19 -4.72 -12.52
C ALA A 169 -6.58 -5.81 -13.42
N SER A 170 -5.95 -5.43 -14.53
CA SER A 170 -5.43 -6.36 -15.55
C SER A 170 -4.00 -6.84 -15.30
N ASP A 171 -3.16 -6.05 -14.62
CA ASP A 171 -1.78 -6.40 -14.32
C ASP A 171 -1.51 -6.30 -12.82
N ALA A 172 -1.46 -7.45 -12.15
CA ALA A 172 -1.19 -7.51 -10.74
C ALA A 172 0.24 -7.10 -10.37
N LYS A 173 1.19 -7.26 -11.30
CA LYS A 173 2.62 -7.04 -11.07
C LYS A 173 3.10 -5.67 -11.54
N ILE A 174 2.20 -4.79 -11.98
CA ILE A 174 2.56 -3.45 -12.46
C ILE A 174 3.32 -2.62 -11.41
N ASN A 175 2.96 -2.72 -10.13
CA ASN A 175 3.69 -2.04 -9.05
C ASN A 175 5.09 -2.62 -8.80
N THR A 176 5.28 -3.93 -9.01
CA THR A 176 6.59 -4.60 -8.99
C THR A 176 7.46 -4.11 -10.15
N TYR A 177 6.88 -3.96 -11.35
CA TYR A 177 7.56 -3.37 -12.51
C TYR A 177 8.03 -1.94 -12.23
N TRP A 178 7.16 -1.09 -11.66
CA TRP A 178 7.55 0.28 -11.30
C TRP A 178 8.63 0.32 -10.24
N LEU A 179 8.58 -0.58 -9.26
CA LEU A 179 9.62 -0.68 -8.24
C LEU A 179 10.97 -1.07 -8.86
N SER A 180 10.99 -2.02 -9.81
CA SER A 180 12.22 -2.39 -10.53
C SER A 180 12.84 -1.19 -11.24
N ASN A 181 12.03 -0.37 -11.89
CA ASN A 181 12.49 0.84 -12.55
C ASN A 181 13.00 1.88 -11.54
N ALA A 182 12.28 2.10 -10.43
CA ALA A 182 12.71 3.01 -9.38
C ALA A 182 14.07 2.62 -8.80
N ILE A 183 14.28 1.33 -8.51
CA ILE A 183 15.55 0.78 -8.01
C ILE A 183 16.65 0.94 -9.06
N TYR A 184 16.37 0.62 -10.32
CA TYR A 184 17.33 0.77 -11.43
C TYR A 184 17.81 2.23 -11.53
N PHE A 185 16.89 3.19 -11.60
CA PHE A 185 17.26 4.60 -11.74
C PHE A 185 17.92 5.15 -10.48
N ALA A 186 17.51 4.73 -9.29
CA ALA A 186 18.19 5.09 -8.05
C ALA A 186 19.64 4.56 -8.04
N ARG A 187 19.86 3.32 -8.50
CA ARG A 187 21.21 2.75 -8.63
C ARG A 187 22.04 3.51 -9.65
N SER A 188 21.47 3.86 -10.80
CA SER A 188 22.13 4.67 -11.83
C SER A 188 22.48 6.08 -11.37
N ALA A 189 21.69 6.66 -10.46
CA ALA A 189 22.00 7.92 -9.78
C ALA A 189 23.09 7.77 -8.68
N ASN A 190 23.67 6.58 -8.51
CA ASN A 190 24.64 6.22 -7.45
C ASN A 190 24.12 6.42 -6.02
N VAL A 191 22.80 6.42 -5.84
CA VAL A 191 22.11 6.62 -4.55
C VAL A 191 22.49 5.57 -3.49
N HIS A 192 22.79 4.35 -3.93
CA HIS A 192 23.10 3.19 -3.09
C HIS A 192 24.56 3.13 -2.61
N ARG A 193 25.44 4.03 -3.06
CA ARG A 193 26.87 4.02 -2.72
C ARG A 193 27.13 4.83 -1.45
N HIS A 194 27.52 4.14 -0.39
CA HIS A 194 28.00 4.74 0.85
C HIS A 194 29.51 4.97 0.78
N ASN A 195 29.97 6.11 1.29
CA ASN A 195 31.35 6.59 1.43
C ASN A 195 32.03 7.15 0.17
N GLY A 196 32.29 8.47 0.18
CA GLY A 196 33.38 9.05 -0.61
C GLY A 196 33.19 10.49 -1.10
N PHE A 197 32.00 11.08 -1.00
CA PHE A 197 31.74 12.38 -1.64
C PHE A 197 31.80 13.57 -0.68
N ASN A 198 32.38 14.66 -1.19
CA ASN A 198 32.61 15.93 -0.49
C ASN A 198 31.33 16.47 0.18
N LYS A 199 31.43 16.81 1.47
CA LYS A 199 30.40 17.45 2.29
C LYS A 199 29.83 18.77 1.71
N ALA A 200 30.44 19.32 0.66
CA ALA A 200 29.96 20.48 -0.09
C ALA A 200 28.65 20.24 -0.88
N SER A 201 28.17 18.98 -0.99
CA SER A 201 26.94 18.61 -1.72
C SER A 201 25.86 18.00 -0.81
N LEU A 202 25.90 18.31 0.49
CA LEU A 202 25.09 17.68 1.55
C LEU A 202 23.59 17.59 1.22
N GLN A 203 23.00 18.65 0.65
CA GLN A 203 21.57 18.70 0.32
C GLN A 203 21.16 17.67 -0.75
N ARG A 204 21.96 17.51 -1.82
CA ARG A 204 21.72 16.50 -2.86
C ARG A 204 21.89 15.10 -2.28
N TRP A 205 22.87 14.88 -1.40
CA TRP A 205 23.07 13.60 -0.74
C TRP A 205 21.88 13.22 0.13
N THR A 206 21.38 14.12 0.98
CA THR A 206 20.20 13.86 1.81
C THR A 206 18.98 13.46 0.96
N GLN A 207 18.78 14.05 -0.22
CA GLN A 207 17.70 13.67 -1.13
C GLN A 207 17.88 12.26 -1.72
N LEU A 208 19.10 11.87 -2.07
CA LEU A 208 19.40 10.52 -2.56
C LEU A 208 19.16 9.48 -1.46
N GLU A 209 19.61 9.74 -0.24
CA GLU A 209 19.41 8.84 0.90
C GLU A 209 17.92 8.64 1.22
N ARG A 210 17.12 9.71 1.21
CA ARG A 210 15.65 9.63 1.35
C ARG A 210 15.05 8.73 0.28
N LEU A 211 15.43 8.94 -0.98
CA LEU A 211 14.95 8.15 -2.10
C LEU A 211 15.29 6.66 -1.93
N TRP A 212 16.53 6.34 -1.53
CA TRP A 212 16.94 4.95 -1.27
C TRP A 212 16.10 4.31 -0.18
N CYS A 213 15.89 5.04 0.93
CA CYS A 213 15.10 4.56 2.05
C CYS A 213 13.65 4.30 1.63
N CYS A 214 13.08 5.17 0.79
CA CYS A 214 11.75 4.96 0.24
C CYS A 214 11.69 3.74 -0.69
N CYS A 215 12.72 3.49 -1.53
CA CYS A 215 12.82 2.28 -2.36
C CYS A 215 12.88 1.02 -1.49
N LEU A 216 13.74 1.01 -0.47
CA LEU A 216 13.87 -0.09 0.50
C LEU A 216 12.56 -0.37 1.21
N LEU A 217 11.95 0.66 1.81
CA LEU A 217 10.67 0.54 2.49
C LEU A 217 9.60 -0.03 1.56
N ARG A 218 9.49 0.51 0.33
CA ARG A 218 8.50 0.05 -0.65
C ARG A 218 8.73 -1.40 -1.06
N ASP A 219 9.98 -1.82 -1.26
CA ASP A 219 10.35 -3.20 -1.58
C ASP A 219 9.92 -4.18 -0.48
N ARG A 220 10.26 -3.88 0.78
CA ARG A 220 9.91 -4.75 1.91
C ARG A 220 8.40 -4.83 2.13
N LEU A 221 7.68 -3.71 2.00
CA LEU A 221 6.23 -3.69 2.18
C LEU A 221 5.49 -4.44 1.06
N LEU A 222 5.92 -4.29 -0.20
CA LEU A 222 5.35 -5.06 -1.30
C LEU A 222 5.63 -6.56 -1.16
N ALA A 223 6.84 -6.93 -0.73
CA ALA A 223 7.20 -8.32 -0.47
C ALA A 223 6.36 -8.92 0.67
N LEU A 224 6.15 -8.17 1.75
CA LEU A 224 5.34 -8.60 2.89
C LEU A 224 3.87 -8.81 2.50
N GLY A 225 3.22 -7.79 1.94
CA GLY A 225 1.78 -7.80 1.67
C GLY A 225 1.39 -8.66 0.47
N LEU A 226 2.19 -8.67 -0.59
CA LEU A 226 1.88 -9.39 -1.83
C LEU A 226 2.66 -10.69 -1.99
N ARG A 227 3.45 -11.12 -1.00
CA ARG A 227 4.26 -12.35 -1.04
C ARG A 227 5.15 -12.46 -2.29
N ARG A 228 5.71 -11.33 -2.71
CA ARG A 228 6.62 -11.25 -3.87
C ARG A 228 8.08 -11.26 -3.42
N PRO A 229 9.01 -11.75 -4.25
CA PRO A 229 10.43 -11.67 -3.94
C PRO A 229 10.88 -10.22 -3.73
N MET A 230 11.77 -10.02 -2.77
CA MET A 230 12.48 -8.75 -2.60
C MET A 230 13.37 -8.49 -3.81
N GLN A 231 13.42 -7.25 -4.29
CA GLN A 231 14.26 -6.85 -5.42
C GLN A 231 15.59 -6.25 -4.97
N ILE A 232 15.65 -5.73 -3.75
CA ILE A 232 16.87 -5.22 -3.15
C ILE A 232 17.47 -6.33 -2.28
N ASP A 233 18.78 -6.58 -2.44
CA ASP A 233 19.47 -7.62 -1.69
C ASP A 233 19.28 -7.43 -0.17
N PRO A 234 19.14 -8.49 0.63
CA PRO A 234 19.06 -8.35 2.08
C PRO A 234 20.27 -7.62 2.66
N GLY A 235 21.47 -7.82 2.14
CA GLY A 235 22.70 -7.16 2.57
C GLY A 235 22.73 -5.65 2.32
N GLU A 236 21.91 -5.15 1.40
CA GLU A 236 21.72 -3.71 1.18
C GLU A 236 20.77 -3.14 2.27
N GLY A 237 21.34 -2.39 3.21
CA GLY A 237 20.64 -1.85 4.39
C GLY A 237 20.12 -0.43 4.22
N ILE A 238 19.26 -0.02 5.17
CA ILE A 238 18.88 1.38 5.38
C ILE A 238 20.14 2.11 5.85
N LEU A 239 20.45 3.25 5.24
CA LEU A 239 21.62 4.05 5.60
C LEU A 239 21.47 4.48 7.07
N SER A 240 22.44 4.11 7.91
CA SER A 240 22.32 4.12 9.38
C SER A 240 22.19 5.51 10.02
N GLU A 241 22.21 6.59 9.22
CA GLU A 241 22.14 8.00 9.68
C GLU A 241 20.78 8.67 9.38
N VAL A 242 19.76 7.90 8.97
CA VAL A 242 18.42 8.43 8.62
C VAL A 242 17.72 9.11 9.79
N GLU A 243 18.05 8.74 11.04
CA GLU A 243 17.29 9.18 12.21
C GLU A 243 17.50 10.64 12.62
N GLU A 244 18.67 11.23 12.38
CA GLU A 244 18.96 12.61 12.81
C GLU A 244 19.03 13.58 11.62
N ASN A 245 19.90 13.36 10.62
CA ASN A 245 20.18 14.39 9.61
C ASN A 245 19.15 14.48 8.47
N ILE A 246 18.49 13.38 8.13
CA ILE A 246 17.61 13.30 6.94
C ILE A 246 16.25 13.99 7.16
N LEU A 247 15.82 14.00 8.41
CA LEU A 247 14.48 14.38 8.82
C LEU A 247 14.37 15.83 9.32
N HIS A 248 15.50 16.53 9.45
CA HIS A 248 15.57 17.97 9.63
C HIS A 248 15.26 18.71 8.31
N THR A 249 14.14 18.42 7.65
CA THR A 249 13.48 19.51 6.94
C THR A 249 13.13 20.51 8.03
N LYS A 250 13.57 21.77 7.90
CA LYS A 250 13.25 22.80 8.88
C LYS A 250 11.73 22.78 9.06
N ALA A 251 11.26 22.33 10.21
CA ALA A 251 9.85 22.06 10.45
C ALA A 251 8.97 23.33 10.31
N GLU A 252 9.62 24.49 10.22
CA GLU A 252 9.07 25.82 9.96
C GLU A 252 8.65 26.05 8.49
N GLU A 253 9.07 25.20 7.54
CA GLU A 253 8.78 25.38 6.10
C GLU A 253 7.58 24.56 5.60
N SER A 254 6.93 23.75 6.46
CA SER A 254 5.74 22.98 6.05
C SER A 254 4.52 23.89 5.96
N MET A 255 3.77 23.79 4.87
CA MET A 255 2.49 24.50 4.69
C MET A 255 1.25 23.65 5.02
N VAL A 256 1.42 22.40 5.45
CA VAL A 256 0.30 21.48 5.75
C VAL A 256 0.24 21.00 7.20
N TYR A 257 1.34 21.16 7.95
CA TYR A 257 1.47 20.72 9.34
C TYR A 257 2.13 21.79 10.18
N ASP A 258 1.75 21.84 11.46
CA ASP A 258 2.52 22.58 12.46
C ASP A 258 3.84 21.85 12.79
N THR A 259 4.74 22.57 13.46
CA THR A 259 6.06 22.04 13.82
C THR A 259 5.98 20.75 14.64
N ASN A 260 5.03 20.67 15.57
CA ASN A 260 4.86 19.51 16.46
C ASN A 260 4.39 18.27 15.69
N THR A 261 3.38 18.42 14.84
CA THR A 261 2.87 17.34 13.98
C THR A 261 3.93 16.89 12.99
N LYS A 262 4.69 17.84 12.41
CA LYS A 262 5.78 17.51 11.50
C LYS A 262 6.85 16.68 12.19
N GLN A 263 7.28 17.05 13.39
CA GLN A 263 8.22 16.27 14.19
C GLN A 263 7.66 14.87 14.54
N ALA A 264 6.37 14.77 14.86
CA ALA A 264 5.73 13.48 15.14
C ALA A 264 5.70 12.58 13.91
N LEU A 265 5.33 13.10 12.73
CA LEU A 265 5.33 12.34 11.47
C LEU A 265 6.74 11.93 11.04
N THR A 266 7.72 12.78 11.29
CA THR A 266 9.14 12.47 11.13
C THR A 266 9.54 11.27 11.98
N ARG A 267 9.14 11.22 13.27
CA ARG A 267 9.36 10.05 14.13
C ARG A 267 8.61 8.83 13.61
N SER A 268 7.38 8.98 13.12
CA SER A 268 6.62 7.90 12.47
C SER A 268 7.38 7.31 11.27
N PHE A 269 7.99 8.16 10.44
CA PHE A 269 8.81 7.70 9.32
C PHE A 269 10.06 6.93 9.80
N SER A 270 10.76 7.41 10.83
CA SER A 270 11.87 6.65 11.45
C SER A 270 11.41 5.29 11.97
N MET A 271 10.21 5.21 12.57
CA MET A 271 9.63 3.95 13.00
C MET A 271 9.38 3.00 11.81
N PHE A 272 8.88 3.50 10.67
CA PHE A 272 8.74 2.70 9.45
C PHE A 272 10.09 2.17 8.94
N CYS A 273 11.14 3.00 8.95
CA CYS A 273 12.49 2.57 8.60
C CYS A 273 12.99 1.45 9.54
N GLY A 274 12.82 1.63 10.86
CA GLY A 274 13.16 0.61 11.85
C GLY A 274 12.41 -0.71 11.62
N LEU A 275 11.11 -0.64 11.29
CA LEU A 275 10.32 -1.83 10.96
C LEU A 275 10.84 -2.51 9.68
N ALA A 276 11.14 -1.75 8.63
CA ALA A 276 11.64 -2.29 7.37
C ALA A 276 12.99 -3.01 7.53
N ALA A 277 13.85 -2.55 8.46
CA ALA A 277 15.08 -3.26 8.82
C ALA A 277 14.80 -4.63 9.45
N LEU A 278 13.75 -4.76 10.27
CA LEU A 278 13.31 -6.04 10.83
C LEU A 278 12.61 -6.93 9.80
N LEU A 279 11.83 -6.33 8.90
CA LEU A 279 11.17 -7.06 7.81
C LEU A 279 12.16 -7.77 6.90
N ARG A 280 13.39 -7.26 6.75
CA ARG A 280 14.47 -7.99 6.06
C ARG A 280 14.67 -9.39 6.64
N GLN A 281 14.77 -9.52 7.96
CA GLN A 281 14.97 -10.82 8.62
C GLN A 281 13.74 -11.70 8.44
N ALA A 282 12.54 -11.13 8.64
CA ALA A 282 11.28 -11.85 8.49
C ALA A 282 11.11 -12.40 7.06
N LEU A 283 11.32 -11.56 6.04
CA LEU A 283 11.21 -11.95 4.63
C LEU A 283 12.30 -12.95 4.23
N GLY A 284 13.48 -12.90 4.83
CA GLY A 284 14.51 -13.92 4.69
C GLY A 284 14.04 -15.30 5.16
N ILE A 285 13.35 -15.36 6.31
CA ILE A 285 12.74 -16.61 6.82
C ILE A 285 11.64 -17.09 5.89
N LEU A 286 10.75 -16.19 5.44
CA LEU A 286 9.63 -16.52 4.56
C LEU A 286 10.06 -16.98 3.16
N SER A 287 11.24 -16.54 2.69
CA SER A 287 11.78 -16.88 1.36
C SER A 287 12.58 -18.17 1.34
N LEU A 288 12.79 -18.84 2.49
CA LEU A 288 13.50 -20.12 2.55
C LEU A 288 12.75 -21.17 1.73
N ASP A 289 13.21 -21.37 0.49
CA ASP A 289 12.89 -22.52 -0.32
C ASP A 289 13.34 -23.78 0.47
N PRO A 290 12.45 -24.76 0.74
CA PRO A 290 12.84 -26.03 1.36
C PRO A 290 13.99 -26.74 0.64
N SER A 291 14.25 -26.36 -0.62
CA SER A 291 15.32 -26.86 -1.49
C SER A 291 16.72 -26.31 -1.16
N PHE A 292 16.82 -25.19 -0.45
CA PHE A 292 18.11 -24.56 -0.09
C PHE A 292 18.40 -24.72 1.41
N SER A 293 18.69 -25.95 1.82
CA SER A 293 19.37 -26.21 3.09
C SER A 293 20.83 -25.76 2.97
N GLY A 294 21.09 -24.51 3.35
CA GLY A 294 22.44 -24.02 3.62
C GLY A 294 23.10 -24.87 4.72
N SER A 295 24.20 -25.52 4.39
CA SER A 295 25.05 -26.26 5.31
C SER A 295 25.61 -25.32 6.37
N GLY A 296 25.16 -25.42 7.63
CA GLY A 296 25.90 -24.87 8.77
C GLY A 296 25.14 -24.28 9.96
N GLU A 297 23.81 -24.11 9.93
CA GLU A 297 23.09 -23.49 11.08
C GLU A 297 22.33 -24.53 11.93
N MET A 298 22.65 -24.52 13.23
CA MET A 298 22.12 -25.43 14.25
C MET A 298 20.72 -25.04 14.77
N ALA A 299 20.18 -23.89 14.33
CA ALA A 299 18.88 -23.37 14.78
C ALA A 299 17.72 -23.90 13.93
N THR A 300 16.64 -24.34 14.58
CA THR A 300 15.45 -24.79 13.85
C THR A 300 14.75 -23.58 13.18
N PRO A 301 14.00 -23.77 12.09
CA PRO A 301 13.22 -22.68 11.48
C PRO A 301 12.26 -21.99 12.46
N ILE A 302 11.77 -22.73 13.46
CA ILE A 302 10.88 -22.22 14.50
C ILE A 302 11.64 -21.28 15.46
N ASP A 303 12.88 -21.62 15.83
CA ASP A 303 13.71 -20.76 16.67
C ASP A 303 13.99 -19.41 15.98
N LYS A 304 14.22 -19.44 14.66
CA LYS A 304 14.37 -18.22 13.85
C LYS A 304 13.09 -17.38 13.86
N VAL A 305 11.91 -18.01 13.76
CA VAL A 305 10.62 -17.32 13.84
C VAL A 305 10.43 -16.68 15.21
N LYS A 306 10.69 -17.41 16.31
CA LYS A 306 10.60 -16.89 17.68
C LYS A 306 11.50 -15.68 17.89
N ALA A 307 12.79 -15.79 17.55
CA ALA A 307 13.74 -14.70 17.69
C ALA A 307 13.34 -13.46 16.86
N CYS A 308 12.90 -13.66 15.61
CA CYS A 308 12.43 -12.56 14.77
C CYS A 308 11.14 -11.92 15.32
N SER A 309 10.22 -12.74 15.85
CA SER A 309 8.99 -12.27 16.52
C SER A 309 9.32 -11.41 17.74
N GLU A 310 10.27 -11.83 18.58
CA GLU A 310 10.67 -11.06 19.76
C GLU A 310 11.25 -9.68 19.40
N HIS A 311 12.07 -9.60 18.34
CA HIS A 311 12.57 -8.31 17.85
C HIS A 311 11.44 -7.39 17.34
N LEU A 312 10.45 -7.96 16.66
CA LEU A 312 9.25 -7.22 16.23
C LEU A 312 8.45 -6.72 17.44
N ASP A 313 8.29 -7.54 18.48
CA ASP A 313 7.56 -7.19 19.70
C ASP A 313 8.26 -6.07 20.48
N GLN A 314 9.60 -6.13 20.58
CA GLN A 314 10.42 -5.05 21.16
C GLN A 314 10.27 -3.74 20.39
N TRP A 315 10.30 -3.80 19.05
CA TRP A 315 10.06 -2.62 18.21
C TRP A 315 8.65 -2.05 18.43
N PHE A 316 7.63 -2.90 18.51
CA PHE A 316 6.24 -2.47 18.69
C PHE A 316 6.02 -1.81 20.06
N ALA A 317 6.60 -2.38 21.11
CA ALA A 317 6.57 -1.79 22.45
C ALA A 317 7.22 -0.40 22.47
N LYS A 318 8.41 -0.25 21.84
CA LYS A 318 9.09 1.05 21.69
C LYS A 318 8.25 2.05 20.89
N ALA A 319 7.64 1.60 19.80
CA ALA A 319 6.82 2.43 18.92
C ALA A 319 5.56 2.94 19.63
N LYS A 320 4.89 2.10 20.42
CA LYS A 320 3.73 2.50 21.23
C LYS A 320 4.11 3.46 22.36
N ALA A 321 5.23 3.21 23.05
CA ALA A 321 5.70 4.08 24.12
C ALA A 321 6.12 5.48 23.63
N SER A 322 6.56 5.57 22.36
CA SER A 322 6.97 6.83 21.73
C SER A 322 5.79 7.61 21.13
N SER A 323 4.59 7.02 21.07
CA SER A 323 3.38 7.71 20.60
C SER A 323 2.94 8.72 21.66
N PRO A 324 2.55 9.96 21.28
CA PRO A 324 2.08 10.94 22.26
C PRO A 324 0.86 10.38 23.00
N ILE A 325 0.90 10.42 24.33
CA ILE A 325 -0.15 9.92 25.22
C ILE A 325 -1.34 10.90 25.28
N ASP A 326 -1.14 12.14 24.84
CA ASP A 326 -2.09 13.22 25.02
C ASP A 326 -3.11 13.33 23.88
N GLY A 327 -4.38 13.57 24.23
CA GLY A 327 -5.56 13.47 23.35
C GLY A 327 -5.67 14.45 22.18
N SER A 328 -4.58 15.13 21.82
CA SER A 328 -4.49 16.09 20.70
C SER A 328 -3.50 15.62 19.63
N VAL A 329 -3.45 14.32 19.33
CA VAL A 329 -2.65 13.79 18.22
C VAL A 329 -3.36 14.10 16.90
N ASP A 330 -2.69 14.83 15.99
CA ASP A 330 -3.19 15.08 14.63
C ASP A 330 -3.55 13.74 13.96
N LYS A 331 -4.69 13.70 13.26
CA LYS A 331 -5.24 12.45 12.71
C LYS A 331 -4.29 11.82 11.69
N SER A 332 -3.43 12.60 11.04
CA SER A 332 -2.41 12.07 10.13
C SER A 332 -1.35 11.27 10.89
N VAL A 333 -0.91 11.71 12.08
CA VAL A 333 0.04 10.95 12.92
C VAL A 333 -0.59 9.64 13.38
N MET A 334 -1.84 9.69 13.84
CA MET A 334 -2.60 8.49 14.23
C MET A 334 -2.71 7.50 13.06
N LEU A 335 -3.06 8.01 11.86
CA LEU A 335 -3.16 7.19 10.66
C LEU A 335 -1.82 6.52 10.32
N GLN A 336 -0.71 7.27 10.30
CA GLN A 336 0.60 6.72 9.97
C GLN A 336 1.06 5.67 11.00
N ASN A 337 0.86 5.92 12.29
CA ASN A 337 1.22 4.97 13.35
C ASN A 337 0.40 3.68 13.22
N ASN A 338 -0.91 3.78 13.01
CA ASN A 338 -1.75 2.59 12.84
C ASN A 338 -1.43 1.81 11.57
N ILE A 339 -1.04 2.46 10.47
CA ILE A 339 -0.53 1.78 9.27
C ILE A 339 0.75 0.99 9.61
N ALA A 340 1.68 1.56 10.38
CA ALA A 340 2.89 0.85 10.81
C ALA A 340 2.55 -0.37 11.68
N TYR A 341 1.56 -0.24 12.58
CA TYR A 341 1.09 -1.34 13.41
C TYR A 341 0.44 -2.46 12.58
N ILE A 342 -0.33 -2.13 11.55
CA ILE A 342 -0.88 -3.11 10.61
C ILE A 342 0.25 -3.91 9.92
N TYR A 343 1.34 -3.25 9.50
CA TYR A 343 2.48 -3.95 8.91
C TYR A 343 3.22 -4.86 9.90
N TYR A 344 3.40 -4.40 11.14
CA TYR A 344 3.97 -5.23 12.22
C TYR A 344 3.12 -6.48 12.47
N HIS A 345 1.81 -6.34 12.64
CA HIS A 345 0.91 -7.47 12.84
C HIS A 345 0.87 -8.39 11.62
N SER A 346 0.94 -7.83 10.40
CA SER A 346 1.04 -8.64 9.17
C SER A 346 2.32 -9.47 9.12
N ALA A 347 3.44 -8.94 9.61
CA ALA A 347 4.70 -9.67 9.70
C ALA A 347 4.64 -10.79 10.73
N LYS A 348 4.08 -10.53 11.93
CA LYS A 348 3.83 -11.56 12.95
C LYS A 348 2.95 -12.68 12.39
N MET A 349 1.82 -12.32 11.78
CA MET A 349 0.91 -13.26 11.14
C MET A 349 1.63 -14.12 10.09
N ALA A 350 2.43 -13.50 9.21
CA ALA A 350 3.21 -14.21 8.21
C ALA A 350 4.19 -15.24 8.80
N LEU A 351 4.96 -14.83 9.80
CA LEU A 351 5.99 -15.65 10.44
C LEU A 351 5.38 -16.86 11.13
N TRP A 352 4.31 -16.66 11.90
CA TRP A 352 3.66 -17.74 12.62
C TRP A 352 2.84 -18.64 11.70
N ASN A 353 2.30 -18.12 10.60
CA ASN A 353 1.72 -18.93 9.53
C ASN A 353 2.79 -19.85 8.89
N HIS A 354 3.98 -19.31 8.62
CA HIS A 354 5.12 -20.08 8.10
C HIS A 354 5.64 -21.12 9.09
N ALA A 355 5.81 -20.77 10.37
CA ALA A 355 6.21 -21.74 11.40
C ALA A 355 5.25 -22.92 11.45
N THR A 356 3.95 -22.63 11.44
CA THR A 356 2.88 -23.64 11.39
C THR A 356 3.03 -24.55 10.16
N TYR A 357 3.25 -23.97 8.98
CA TYR A 357 3.50 -24.72 7.75
C TYR A 357 4.72 -25.65 7.85
N VAL A 358 5.84 -25.15 8.37
CA VAL A 358 7.06 -25.95 8.56
C VAL A 358 6.83 -27.11 9.54
N SER A 359 6.09 -26.88 10.63
CA SER A 359 5.74 -27.92 11.61
C SER A 359 4.91 -29.05 11.00
N ILE A 360 3.95 -28.73 10.11
CA ILE A 360 3.14 -29.75 9.44
C ILE A 360 3.97 -30.57 8.44
N THR A 361 4.84 -29.90 7.67
CA THR A 361 5.59 -30.56 6.59
C THR A 361 6.75 -31.43 7.07
N LYS A 362 7.33 -31.17 8.24
CA LYS A 362 8.50 -31.91 8.77
C LYS A 362 8.18 -33.07 9.73
N GLY A 363 6.90 -33.32 10.06
CA GLY A 363 6.44 -34.59 10.65
C GLY A 363 6.51 -34.72 12.19
N CYS A 364 5.66 -34.03 12.94
CA CYS A 364 4.41 -34.57 13.52
C CYS A 364 3.78 -33.47 14.41
N PRO A 365 2.52 -33.04 14.19
CA PRO A 365 2.05 -31.70 14.59
C PRO A 365 1.39 -31.62 15.97
N VAL A 366 1.24 -32.74 16.69
CA VAL A 366 0.27 -32.83 17.80
C VAL A 366 0.80 -32.36 19.16
N HIS A 367 2.11 -32.31 19.43
CA HIS A 367 2.54 -32.38 20.83
C HIS A 367 3.19 -31.20 21.54
N ILE A 368 3.69 -30.10 20.94
CA ILE A 368 4.30 -29.05 21.81
C ILE A 368 4.00 -27.59 21.43
N GLU A 369 3.83 -27.20 20.15
CA GLU A 369 3.85 -25.74 19.81
C GLU A 369 2.74 -25.22 18.87
N PHE A 370 1.89 -26.07 18.31
CA PHE A 370 0.80 -25.63 17.42
C PHE A 370 -0.21 -24.68 18.10
N PRO A 371 -0.70 -24.96 19.33
CA PRO A 371 -1.61 -24.03 20.03
C PRO A 371 -1.00 -22.65 20.25
N ALA A 372 0.33 -22.56 20.40
CA ALA A 372 1.02 -21.28 20.56
C ALA A 372 1.04 -20.48 19.24
N GLY A 373 1.39 -21.12 18.12
CA GLY A 373 1.40 -20.46 16.80
C GLY A 373 0.03 -19.95 16.37
N GLY A 374 -1.03 -20.73 16.61
CA GLY A 374 -2.42 -20.30 16.34
C GLY A 374 -2.82 -19.05 17.14
N ARG A 375 -2.50 -19.01 18.44
CA ARG A 375 -2.76 -17.84 19.30
C ARG A 375 -2.00 -16.59 18.87
N GLU A 376 -0.75 -16.75 18.41
CA GLU A 376 0.05 -15.62 17.90
C GLU A 376 -0.55 -15.03 16.62
N VAL A 377 -1.03 -15.88 15.71
CA VAL A 377 -1.77 -15.44 14.51
C VAL A 377 -3.05 -14.70 14.89
N GLU A 378 -3.84 -15.27 15.80
CA GLU A 378 -5.09 -14.64 16.26
C GLU A 378 -4.83 -13.29 16.95
N THR A 379 -3.78 -13.21 17.78
CA THR A 379 -3.35 -11.97 18.42
C THR A 379 -2.94 -10.92 17.39
N ALA A 380 -2.23 -11.32 16.33
CA ALA A 380 -1.87 -10.43 15.25
C ALA A 380 -3.11 -9.92 14.49
N ILE A 381 -4.08 -10.79 14.20
CA ILE A 381 -5.35 -10.41 13.57
C ILE A 381 -6.10 -9.40 14.43
N HIS A 382 -6.25 -9.64 15.72
CA HIS A 382 -6.88 -8.71 16.66
C HIS A 382 -6.13 -7.37 16.77
N GLY A 383 -4.82 -7.37 16.58
CA GLY A 383 -4.01 -6.16 16.46
C GLY A 383 -4.38 -5.33 15.22
N ILE A 384 -4.58 -5.98 14.07
CA ILE A 384 -5.07 -5.33 12.85
C ILE A 384 -6.50 -4.81 13.06
N ASP A 385 -7.38 -5.58 13.72
CA ASP A 385 -8.73 -5.14 14.05
C ASP A 385 -8.71 -3.82 14.83
N ALA A 386 -7.88 -3.75 15.88
CA ALA A 386 -7.76 -2.58 16.74
C ALA A 386 -7.25 -1.36 15.96
N SER A 387 -6.22 -1.53 15.13
CA SER A 387 -5.70 -0.45 14.29
C SER A 387 -6.70 0.03 13.25
N LEU A 388 -7.40 -0.88 12.58
CA LEU A 388 -8.41 -0.52 11.58
C LEU A 388 -9.62 0.17 12.22
N GLN A 389 -10.05 -0.31 13.40
CA GLN A 389 -11.10 0.30 14.20
C GLN A 389 -10.75 1.74 14.59
N GLN A 390 -9.52 2.00 15.07
CA GLN A 390 -9.09 3.37 15.40
C GLN A 390 -9.10 4.30 14.19
N ILE A 391 -8.64 3.82 13.02
CA ILE A 391 -8.69 4.58 11.77
C ILE A 391 -10.14 4.90 11.39
N ALA A 392 -11.05 3.93 11.55
CA ALA A 392 -12.47 4.10 11.28
C ALA A 392 -13.14 5.12 12.21
N GLU A 393 -12.89 5.03 13.52
CA GLU A 393 -13.44 5.94 14.53
C GLU A 393 -13.07 7.41 14.28
N HIS A 394 -11.87 7.66 13.75
CA HIS A 394 -11.40 9.00 13.41
C HIS A 394 -11.75 9.43 11.98
N ARG A 395 -12.53 8.62 11.23
CA ARG A 395 -12.96 8.86 9.85
C ARG A 395 -11.79 8.98 8.86
N MET A 396 -10.75 8.16 9.05
CA MET A 396 -9.53 8.20 8.25
C MET A 396 -9.42 7.07 7.21
N LEU A 397 -10.45 6.23 7.06
CA LEU A 397 -10.42 5.07 6.14
C LEU A 397 -10.11 5.47 4.69
N SER A 398 -10.63 6.61 4.22
CA SER A 398 -10.42 7.13 2.86
C SER A 398 -9.00 7.59 2.57
N PHE A 399 -8.18 7.74 3.61
CA PHE A 399 -6.80 8.21 3.51
C PHE A 399 -5.77 7.08 3.65
N MET A 400 -6.23 5.83 3.81
CA MET A 400 -5.33 4.69 3.82
C MET A 400 -4.74 4.44 2.42
N PRO A 401 -3.45 4.07 2.33
CA PRO A 401 -2.84 3.73 1.05
C PRO A 401 -3.37 2.38 0.55
N ILE A 402 -3.37 2.19 -0.77
CA ILE A 402 -3.80 0.95 -1.44
C ILE A 402 -3.08 -0.31 -0.91
N ALA A 403 -1.87 -0.17 -0.36
CA ALA A 403 -1.12 -1.28 0.23
C ALA A 403 -1.90 -1.99 1.35
N ILE A 404 -2.73 -1.26 2.12
CA ILE A 404 -3.50 -1.82 3.24
C ILE A 404 -4.43 -2.96 2.80
N VAL A 405 -4.96 -2.91 1.58
CA VAL A 405 -5.84 -3.97 1.04
C VAL A 405 -5.20 -5.35 1.14
N ALA A 406 -3.89 -5.45 0.85
CA ALA A 406 -3.17 -6.72 0.93
C ALA A 406 -3.02 -7.24 2.37
N HIS A 407 -2.99 -6.34 3.36
CA HIS A 407 -2.80 -6.66 4.77
C HIS A 407 -4.10 -6.98 5.50
N ILE A 408 -5.24 -6.46 5.01
CA ILE A 408 -6.56 -6.70 5.61
C ILE A 408 -7.32 -7.87 4.96
N ALA A 409 -6.89 -8.35 3.78
CA ALA A 409 -7.55 -9.45 3.07
C ALA A 409 -7.54 -10.77 3.88
N MET A 410 -6.40 -11.12 4.47
CA MET A 410 -6.26 -12.37 5.22
C MET A 410 -7.06 -12.37 6.55
N PRO A 411 -6.98 -11.31 7.39
CA PRO A 411 -7.88 -11.16 8.55
C PRO A 411 -9.37 -11.15 8.19
N LEU A 412 -9.75 -10.53 7.07
CA LEU A 412 -11.13 -10.55 6.60
C LEU A 412 -11.62 -11.98 6.34
N VAL A 413 -10.83 -12.79 5.61
CA VAL A 413 -11.16 -14.20 5.36
C VAL A 413 -11.24 -14.97 6.68
N TRP A 414 -10.34 -14.70 7.63
CA TRP A 414 -10.40 -15.29 8.96
C TRP A 414 -11.73 -14.96 9.67
N HIS A 415 -12.16 -13.69 9.71
CA HIS A 415 -13.43 -13.30 10.36
C HIS A 415 -14.65 -13.95 9.70
N ILE A 416 -14.67 -14.05 8.37
CA ILE A 416 -15.73 -14.74 7.63
C ILE A 416 -15.83 -16.20 8.07
N LEU A 417 -14.68 -16.88 8.16
CA LEU A 417 -14.64 -18.31 8.52
C LEU A 417 -14.95 -18.56 9.99
N THR A 418 -14.48 -17.69 10.88
CA THR A 418 -14.84 -17.75 12.31
C THR A 418 -16.36 -17.64 12.49
N ILE A 419 -17.03 -16.74 11.76
CA ILE A 419 -18.50 -16.62 11.80
C ILE A 419 -19.20 -17.89 11.29
N LYS A 420 -18.63 -18.56 10.28
CA LYS A 420 -19.20 -19.82 9.77
C LYS A 420 -19.06 -20.96 10.76
N LEU A 421 -17.86 -21.10 11.34
CA LEU A 421 -17.49 -22.26 12.13
C LEU A 421 -18.02 -22.19 13.57
N ASP A 422 -18.21 -21.00 14.13
CA ASP A 422 -18.65 -20.82 15.51
C ASP A 422 -20.18 -20.98 15.67
N ARG A 423 -20.59 -21.94 16.51
CA ARG A 423 -22.00 -22.21 16.84
C ARG A 423 -22.51 -21.40 18.06
N GLN A 424 -21.71 -20.53 18.69
CA GLN A 424 -22.10 -19.81 19.93
C GLN A 424 -21.65 -18.32 20.05
N LEU A 425 -21.91 -17.72 21.22
CA LEU A 425 -22.15 -16.31 21.61
C LEU A 425 -21.14 -15.21 21.17
N GLN A 426 -19.98 -15.52 20.59
CA GLN A 426 -18.94 -14.53 20.19
C GLN A 426 -19.25 -13.82 18.84
N LEU A 427 -20.26 -14.30 18.11
CA LEU A 427 -20.70 -13.80 16.80
C LEU A 427 -20.90 -12.28 16.74
N ALA A 428 -21.38 -11.63 17.80
CA ALA A 428 -21.65 -10.19 17.78
C ALA A 428 -20.37 -9.34 17.62
N ASN A 429 -19.30 -9.69 18.33
CA ASN A 429 -18.03 -8.97 18.25
C ASN A 429 -17.32 -9.22 16.93
N THR A 430 -17.31 -10.46 16.45
CA THR A 430 -16.73 -10.83 15.15
C THR A 430 -17.47 -10.15 14.00
N ARG A 431 -18.81 -10.09 14.04
CA ARG A 431 -19.61 -9.31 13.06
C ARG A 431 -19.30 -7.82 13.09
N LYS A 432 -19.14 -7.24 14.28
CA LYS A 432 -18.74 -5.83 14.42
C LYS A 432 -17.37 -5.59 13.76
N ARG A 433 -16.38 -6.45 14.02
CA ARG A 433 -15.06 -6.35 13.39
C ARG A 433 -15.15 -6.49 11.88
N LEU A 434 -15.83 -7.52 11.39
CA LEU A 434 -16.07 -7.74 9.95
C LEU A 434 -16.67 -6.50 9.27
N SER A 435 -17.65 -5.83 9.89
CA SER A 435 -18.26 -4.62 9.32
C SER A 435 -17.25 -3.48 9.06
N VAL A 436 -16.20 -3.38 9.87
CA VAL A 436 -15.14 -2.38 9.73
C VAL A 436 -14.26 -2.70 8.53
N TYR A 437 -13.92 -3.98 8.32
CA TYR A 437 -13.19 -4.44 7.13
C TYR A 437 -13.95 -4.18 5.84
N LEU A 438 -15.24 -4.50 5.83
CA LEU A 438 -16.11 -4.26 4.68
C LEU A 438 -16.24 -2.76 4.38
N SER A 439 -16.41 -1.94 5.43
CA SER A 439 -16.43 -0.47 5.30
C SER A 439 -15.11 0.06 4.72
N ALA A 440 -13.97 -0.42 5.22
CA ALA A 440 -12.66 -0.05 4.72
C ALA A 440 -12.48 -0.42 3.23
N LEU A 441 -12.83 -1.64 2.85
CA LEU A 441 -12.74 -2.08 1.45
C LEU A 441 -13.70 -1.32 0.54
N ASN A 442 -14.89 -0.95 1.02
CA ASN A 442 -15.82 -0.14 0.24
C ASN A 442 -15.25 1.23 -0.11
N VAL A 443 -14.74 1.94 0.91
CA VAL A 443 -14.13 3.26 0.71
C VAL A 443 -12.89 3.17 -0.19
N LEU A 444 -12.08 2.12 -0.05
CA LEU A 444 -10.89 1.93 -0.89
C LEU A 444 -11.25 1.54 -2.31
N LYS A 445 -12.30 0.74 -2.51
CA LYS A 445 -12.79 0.35 -3.84
C LYS A 445 -13.15 1.56 -4.68
N GLU A 446 -13.84 2.55 -4.11
CA GLU A 446 -14.18 3.78 -4.84
C GLU A 446 -12.95 4.57 -5.32
N ARG A 447 -11.79 4.38 -4.68
CA ARG A 447 -10.56 5.15 -4.92
C ARG A 447 -9.50 4.41 -5.73
N TYR A 448 -9.54 3.07 -5.74
CA TYR A 448 -8.50 2.23 -6.34
C TYR A 448 -9.08 1.06 -7.13
N GLU A 449 -8.77 1.03 -8.43
CA GLU A 449 -9.17 -0.01 -9.39
C GLU A 449 -8.81 -1.44 -8.93
N GLY A 450 -7.64 -1.62 -8.30
CA GLY A 450 -7.14 -2.93 -7.88
C GLY A 450 -7.91 -3.62 -6.76
N VAL A 451 -8.81 -2.93 -6.05
CA VAL A 451 -9.54 -3.50 -4.90
C VAL A 451 -10.58 -4.52 -5.35
N ASP A 452 -11.24 -4.28 -6.49
CA ASP A 452 -12.26 -5.19 -7.02
C ASP A 452 -11.71 -6.59 -7.29
N ARG A 453 -10.45 -6.68 -7.74
CA ARG A 453 -9.79 -7.97 -7.91
C ARG A 453 -9.64 -8.72 -6.58
N VAL A 454 -9.21 -8.03 -5.52
CA VAL A 454 -9.04 -8.66 -4.19
C VAL A 454 -10.39 -9.12 -3.64
N LEU A 455 -11.44 -8.32 -3.80
CA LEU A 455 -12.81 -8.71 -3.41
C LEU A 455 -13.30 -9.94 -4.20
N ASN A 456 -13.01 -10.02 -5.49
CA ASN A 456 -13.36 -11.19 -6.30
C ASN A 456 -12.61 -12.44 -5.86
N HIS A 457 -11.34 -12.32 -5.50
CA HIS A 457 -10.56 -13.44 -4.96
C HIS A 457 -11.12 -13.91 -3.62
N ILE A 458 -11.50 -12.99 -2.73
CA ILE A 458 -12.15 -13.32 -1.46
C ILE A 458 -13.49 -14.03 -1.73
N ARG A 459 -14.33 -13.52 -2.64
CA ARG A 459 -15.58 -14.21 -3.04
C ARG A 459 -15.30 -15.63 -3.51
N GLN A 460 -14.34 -15.82 -4.41
CA GLN A 460 -13.98 -17.15 -4.93
C GLN A 460 -13.51 -18.09 -3.84
N ILE A 461 -12.66 -17.62 -2.90
CA ILE A 461 -12.24 -18.42 -1.74
C ILE A 461 -13.47 -18.86 -0.96
N VAL A 462 -14.34 -17.91 -0.66
CA VAL A 462 -15.53 -18.14 0.14
C VAL A 462 -16.46 -19.16 -0.54
N THR A 463 -16.72 -19.04 -1.85
CA THR A 463 -17.55 -19.96 -2.65
C THR A 463 -16.91 -21.35 -2.81
N CYS A 464 -15.60 -21.43 -3.05
CA CYS A 464 -14.90 -22.72 -3.17
C CYS A 464 -14.94 -23.51 -1.85
N LEU A 465 -14.97 -22.80 -0.72
CA LEU A 465 -15.13 -23.42 0.59
C LEU A 465 -16.54 -23.99 0.80
N ASP A 466 -17.56 -23.47 0.11
CA ASP A 466 -18.94 -23.98 0.14
C ASP A 466 -19.13 -25.19 -0.79
N ALA A 467 -18.43 -25.23 -1.93
CA ALA A 467 -18.58 -26.31 -2.92
C ALA A 467 -17.99 -27.67 -2.49
N HIS A 468 -17.24 -27.75 -1.39
CA HIS A 468 -16.69 -29.01 -0.86
C HIS A 468 -17.67 -29.82 0.01
N GLU A 469 -18.96 -29.48 -0.01
CA GLU A 469 -20.05 -30.32 0.51
C GLU A 469 -20.16 -31.67 -0.20
N THR A 470 -19.56 -32.73 0.38
CA THR A 470 -20.16 -34.08 0.33
C THR A 470 -19.72 -34.92 1.52
N PRO A 471 -20.67 -35.37 2.36
CA PRO A 471 -20.52 -36.67 2.99
C PRO A 471 -21.76 -37.56 2.74
N ARG A 472 -21.57 -38.70 2.07
CA ARG A 472 -22.43 -39.87 2.30
C ARG A 472 -21.68 -40.88 3.15
N SER A 473 -22.02 -40.83 4.45
CA SER A 473 -21.97 -41.90 5.46
C SER A 473 -20.70 -42.75 5.55
N LEU A 474 -19.92 -42.55 6.62
CA LEU A 474 -19.26 -43.67 7.30
C LEU A 474 -19.60 -43.66 8.80
N PRO A 475 -19.93 -44.80 9.42
CA PRO A 475 -20.11 -44.88 10.85
C PRO A 475 -18.73 -44.81 11.53
N LEU A 476 -18.46 -43.74 12.28
CA LEU A 476 -17.33 -43.72 13.22
C LEU A 476 -17.76 -44.42 14.52
N ASP A 477 -17.13 -45.55 14.82
CA ASP A 477 -17.20 -46.19 16.14
C ASP A 477 -16.55 -45.28 17.19
N ILE A 478 -17.36 -44.73 18.09
CA ILE A 478 -16.99 -43.76 19.14
C ILE A 478 -16.19 -44.40 20.30
N HIS A 479 -15.93 -45.70 20.29
CA HIS A 479 -15.41 -46.41 21.48
C HIS A 479 -13.89 -46.57 21.61
N ALA A 480 -13.05 -46.05 20.69
CA ALA A 480 -11.60 -46.30 20.72
C ALA A 480 -10.69 -45.13 21.16
N LEU A 481 -11.23 -43.99 21.61
CA LEU A 481 -10.45 -42.76 21.91
C LEU A 481 -10.56 -42.29 23.38
N GLY A 482 -10.91 -43.19 24.30
CA GLY A 482 -11.22 -42.86 25.70
C GLY A 482 -10.05 -42.54 26.63
N ASP A 483 -8.79 -42.85 26.28
CA ASP A 483 -7.73 -42.94 27.30
C ASP A 483 -6.70 -41.79 27.34
N PHE A 484 -6.86 -40.70 26.57
CA PHE A 484 -5.89 -39.58 26.59
C PHE A 484 -6.51 -38.18 26.43
N LEU A 485 -7.43 -37.77 27.30
CA LEU A 485 -7.96 -36.40 27.33
C LEU A 485 -7.73 -35.70 28.68
N PRO A 486 -7.01 -34.56 28.73
CA PRO A 486 -7.12 -33.58 29.81
C PRO A 486 -8.42 -32.77 29.68
N ASN A 487 -8.91 -32.25 30.81
CA ASN A 487 -10.23 -31.65 31.04
C ASN A 487 -10.80 -30.65 30.00
N ASP A 488 -12.13 -30.73 29.90
CA ASP A 488 -13.07 -30.24 28.87
C ASP A 488 -13.42 -28.73 28.85
N SER A 489 -12.67 -27.82 29.50
CA SER A 489 -13.08 -26.40 29.59
C SER A 489 -12.40 -25.44 28.60
N ASP A 490 -11.32 -25.84 27.93
CA ASP A 490 -10.51 -24.95 27.06
C ASP A 490 -10.71 -25.19 25.55
N ARG A 491 -11.54 -26.17 25.16
CA ARG A 491 -11.87 -26.45 23.74
C ARG A 491 -12.95 -25.51 23.20
N ALA A 492 -12.83 -24.20 23.41
CA ALA A 492 -13.50 -23.28 22.49
C ALA A 492 -12.84 -23.48 21.12
N GLU A 493 -13.52 -24.19 20.21
CA GLU A 493 -13.04 -24.60 18.89
C GLU A 493 -12.77 -23.37 18.01
N SER A 494 -11.63 -22.69 18.22
CA SER A 494 -11.16 -21.61 17.35
C SER A 494 -10.85 -22.16 15.95
N PHE A 495 -11.09 -21.39 14.89
CA PHE A 495 -10.72 -21.75 13.51
C PHE A 495 -9.24 -22.16 13.36
N THR A 496 -8.37 -21.64 14.23
CA THR A 496 -6.95 -22.04 14.32
C THR A 496 -6.74 -23.43 14.92
N SER A 497 -7.78 -24.13 15.37
CA SER A 497 -7.73 -25.53 15.83
C SER A 497 -7.71 -26.54 14.67
N LEU A 498 -7.93 -26.06 13.44
CA LEU A 498 -7.93 -26.83 12.19
C LEU A 498 -6.72 -26.45 11.31
N PRO A 499 -5.49 -26.89 11.66
CA PRO A 499 -4.23 -26.40 11.09
C PRO A 499 -4.17 -26.43 9.57
N ARG A 500 -4.55 -27.55 8.97
CA ARG A 500 -4.42 -27.75 7.53
C ARG A 500 -5.38 -26.88 6.74
N PHE A 501 -6.64 -26.84 7.19
CA PHE A 501 -7.67 -26.03 6.56
C PHE A 501 -7.35 -24.54 6.66
N PHE A 502 -6.95 -24.10 7.86
CA PHE A 502 -6.47 -22.74 8.09
C PHE A 502 -5.31 -22.40 7.14
N LEU A 503 -4.21 -23.15 7.19
CA LEU A 503 -3.04 -22.90 6.34
C LEU A 503 -3.36 -22.92 4.85
N ARG A 504 -4.16 -23.88 4.39
CA ARG A 504 -4.57 -23.97 2.98
C ARG A 504 -5.29 -22.71 2.56
N THR A 505 -6.26 -22.26 3.36
CA THR A 505 -7.04 -21.05 3.06
C THR A 505 -6.16 -19.81 3.02
N MET A 506 -5.28 -19.67 4.01
CA MET A 506 -4.34 -18.55 4.08
C MET A 506 -3.38 -18.54 2.89
N LEU A 507 -2.87 -19.71 2.48
CA LEU A 507 -1.98 -19.83 1.34
C LEU A 507 -2.69 -19.49 0.01
N ILE A 508 -3.96 -19.84 -0.13
CA ILE A 508 -4.77 -19.44 -1.30
C ILE A 508 -4.86 -17.92 -1.38
N VAL A 509 -5.18 -17.24 -0.27
CA VAL A 509 -5.21 -15.76 -0.21
C VAL A 509 -3.85 -15.19 -0.63
N GLU A 510 -2.77 -15.69 -0.05
CA GLU A 510 -1.41 -15.25 -0.33
C GLU A 510 -1.00 -15.42 -1.79
N GLN A 511 -1.23 -16.60 -2.37
CA GLN A 511 -0.93 -16.87 -3.78
C GLN A 511 -1.79 -16.02 -4.72
N ALA A 512 -3.07 -15.83 -4.37
CA ALA A 512 -3.99 -15.04 -5.16
C ALA A 512 -3.59 -13.56 -5.20
N LEU A 513 -3.10 -13.01 -4.09
CA LEU A 513 -2.51 -11.67 -4.03
C LEU A 513 -1.17 -11.58 -4.77
N ALA A 514 -0.33 -12.61 -4.68
CA ALA A 514 0.99 -12.63 -5.29
C ALA A 514 0.94 -12.66 -6.81
N LYS A 515 0.14 -13.59 -7.36
CA LYS A 515 -0.02 -13.81 -8.81
C LYS A 515 -1.06 -12.90 -9.43
N GLY A 516 -2.04 -12.44 -8.64
CA GLY A 516 -3.22 -11.74 -9.15
C GLY A 516 -4.27 -12.66 -9.75
N GLN A 517 -4.15 -13.98 -9.54
CA GLN A 517 -5.05 -15.01 -10.06
C GLN A 517 -5.31 -16.03 -8.97
N TYR A 518 -6.52 -16.57 -8.91
CA TYR A 518 -6.85 -17.64 -7.99
C TYR A 518 -5.96 -18.87 -8.29
N PRO A 519 -5.29 -19.45 -7.29
CA PRO A 519 -4.38 -20.56 -7.53
C PRO A 519 -5.14 -21.83 -7.89
N GLU A 520 -4.59 -22.58 -8.85
CA GLU A 520 -5.08 -23.92 -9.15
C GLU A 520 -4.58 -24.93 -8.11
N GLU A 521 -5.31 -26.04 -7.93
CA GLU A 521 -5.00 -27.05 -6.91
C GLU A 521 -3.58 -27.63 -7.04
N HIS A 522 -3.06 -27.73 -8.27
CA HIS A 522 -1.72 -28.23 -8.55
C HIS A 522 -0.61 -27.25 -8.15
N GLU A 523 -0.94 -25.97 -7.93
CA GLU A 523 -0.01 -24.92 -7.50
C GLU A 523 0.12 -24.84 -5.97
N LEU A 524 -0.75 -25.55 -5.24
CA LEU A 524 -0.66 -25.68 -3.79
C LEU A 524 0.39 -26.74 -3.40
N PRO A 525 1.17 -26.53 -2.32
CA PRO A 525 2.08 -27.53 -1.81
C PRO A 525 1.36 -28.85 -1.51
N ARG A 526 1.94 -29.97 -1.93
CA ARG A 526 1.38 -31.32 -1.78
C ARG A 526 0.82 -31.65 -0.37
N PRO A 527 1.43 -31.20 0.76
CA PRO A 527 0.89 -31.45 2.10
C PRO A 527 -0.45 -30.76 2.41
N LEU A 528 -0.85 -29.79 1.57
CA LEU A 528 -2.07 -28.98 1.70
C LEU A 528 -3.02 -29.13 0.50
N ALA A 529 -2.61 -29.83 -0.57
CA ALA A 529 -3.47 -30.19 -1.68
C ALA A 529 -4.49 -31.26 -1.24
N SER A 530 -5.68 -31.25 -1.84
CA SER A 530 -6.76 -32.19 -1.55
C SER A 530 -6.29 -33.63 -1.66
N PRO A 531 -6.83 -34.57 -0.84
CA PRO A 531 -6.42 -35.97 -0.83
C PRO A 531 -6.89 -36.71 -2.10
N GLY A 532 -6.33 -36.36 -3.24
CA GLY A 532 -6.46 -37.07 -4.51
C GLY A 532 -5.33 -38.09 -4.62
N GLY A 533 -5.62 -39.32 -4.18
CA GLY A 533 -4.91 -40.57 -4.48
C GLY A 533 -3.42 -40.48 -4.83
N SER A 534 -2.55 -40.46 -3.83
CA SER A 534 -1.16 -40.93 -3.97
C SER A 534 -0.54 -41.19 -2.60
N ASN A 535 -0.22 -42.45 -2.34
CA ASN A 535 0.54 -42.92 -1.19
C ASN A 535 1.88 -42.17 -1.09
N ALA A 536 1.98 -41.24 -0.15
CA ALA A 536 3.26 -40.77 0.35
C ALA A 536 3.27 -40.99 1.88
N HIS A 537 4.17 -41.87 2.32
CA HIS A 537 4.39 -42.27 3.70
C HIS A 537 4.51 -41.05 4.64
N CYS A 538 3.41 -40.66 5.28
CA CYS A 538 3.44 -39.88 6.50
C CYS A 538 3.53 -40.88 7.67
N ALA A 539 4.64 -40.87 8.40
CA ALA A 539 4.89 -41.82 9.50
C ALA A 539 4.04 -41.55 10.77
N CYS A 540 3.17 -40.53 10.77
CA CYS A 540 2.26 -40.22 11.87
C CYS A 540 0.82 -40.58 11.47
N THR A 541 0.19 -41.52 12.20
CA THR A 541 -1.19 -42.01 11.97
C THR A 541 -2.28 -41.09 12.51
N CYS A 542 -1.93 -39.98 13.16
CA CYS A 542 -2.88 -39.05 13.81
C CYS A 542 -3.71 -38.16 12.86
N ILE A 543 -3.65 -38.38 11.55
CA ILE A 543 -3.93 -37.34 10.54
C ILE A 543 -4.78 -37.82 9.35
N SER A 544 -5.11 -39.10 9.25
CA SER A 544 -5.73 -39.64 8.04
C SER A 544 -7.19 -39.23 7.80
N ASN A 545 -7.84 -38.46 8.68
CA ASN A 545 -9.31 -38.25 8.67
C ASN A 545 -9.79 -36.82 8.99
N GLU A 546 -9.08 -35.75 8.62
CA GLU A 546 -9.69 -34.40 8.66
C GLU A 546 -10.67 -34.24 7.47
N CYS A 547 -11.92 -34.68 7.66
CA CYS A 547 -13.03 -34.35 6.78
C CYS A 547 -13.62 -33.01 7.23
N TRP A 548 -13.64 -32.02 6.34
CA TRP A 548 -14.09 -30.66 6.66
C TRP A 548 -15.60 -30.55 6.39
N ASP A 549 -16.42 -30.84 7.39
CA ASP A 549 -17.86 -30.53 7.32
C ASP A 549 -18.05 -29.03 7.61
N LEU A 550 -17.90 -28.19 6.57
CA LEU A 550 -18.19 -26.76 6.64
C LEU A 550 -19.70 -26.51 6.47
N PRO A 551 -20.29 -25.57 7.21
CA PRO A 551 -21.67 -25.15 6.95
C PRO A 551 -21.77 -24.33 5.66
N ASP A 552 -22.83 -24.58 4.88
CA ASP A 552 -23.24 -23.82 3.68
C ASP A 552 -23.25 -22.32 3.97
N LEU A 553 -22.54 -21.53 3.17
CA LEU A 553 -22.61 -20.07 3.28
C LEU A 553 -23.70 -19.45 2.44
N GLY A 554 -24.23 -20.14 1.44
CA GLY A 554 -25.24 -19.63 0.51
C GLY A 554 -25.06 -18.15 0.12
N ASP A 555 -26.18 -17.45 -0.06
CA ASP A 555 -26.24 -16.02 -0.38
C ASP A 555 -25.83 -15.11 0.79
N ALA A 556 -25.32 -15.63 1.93
CA ALA A 556 -25.11 -14.82 3.13
C ALA A 556 -23.93 -13.84 3.02
N PHE A 557 -22.85 -14.22 2.32
CA PHE A 557 -21.75 -13.28 2.07
C PHE A 557 -22.15 -12.19 1.09
N ASP A 558 -22.88 -12.55 0.03
CA ASP A 558 -23.42 -11.56 -0.91
C ASP A 558 -24.50 -10.70 -0.25
N ALA A 559 -25.31 -11.22 0.67
CA ALA A 559 -26.24 -10.43 1.47
C ALA A 559 -25.52 -9.50 2.48
N MET A 560 -24.41 -9.93 3.09
CA MET A 560 -23.56 -9.07 3.93
C MET A 560 -22.87 -7.97 3.12
N LEU A 561 -22.43 -8.31 1.90
CA LEU A 561 -21.95 -7.33 0.94
C LEU A 561 -23.10 -6.41 0.54
N GLU A 562 -24.24 -6.86 0.06
CA GLU A 562 -25.37 -6.02 -0.36
C GLU A 562 -25.95 -5.13 0.76
N THR A 563 -25.98 -5.62 2.01
CA THR A 563 -26.39 -4.80 3.17
C THR A 563 -25.38 -3.72 3.52
N THR A 564 -24.09 -3.95 3.27
CA THR A 564 -23.01 -2.97 3.51
C THR A 564 -22.69 -2.12 2.26
N PHE A 565 -23.07 -2.62 1.08
CA PHE A 565 -22.85 -2.09 -0.26
C PHE A 565 -24.21 -2.03 -1.02
N PRO A 566 -25.14 -1.13 -0.64
CA PRO A 566 -26.37 -0.98 -1.41
C PRO A 566 -26.02 -0.54 -2.83
N ALA A 567 -26.55 -1.22 -3.84
CA ALA A 567 -26.30 -0.95 -5.27
C ALA A 567 -26.65 0.49 -5.72
N ASN A 568 -27.23 1.32 -4.84
CA ASN A 568 -27.64 2.70 -5.09
C ASN A 568 -27.34 3.67 -3.91
N ALA A 569 -26.26 3.45 -3.14
CA ALA A 569 -25.87 4.43 -2.11
C ALA A 569 -25.12 5.62 -2.72
N ALA A 570 -25.87 6.65 -3.12
CA ALA A 570 -25.36 7.98 -3.49
C ALA A 570 -24.77 8.76 -2.29
N GLU A 571 -24.14 8.07 -1.32
CA GLU A 571 -23.62 8.66 -0.08
C GLU A 571 -22.10 8.93 -0.11
N SER A 572 -21.39 8.64 -1.20
CA SER A 572 -19.97 9.02 -1.36
C SER A 572 -19.74 10.47 -1.83
N LYS A 573 -20.72 11.36 -1.63
CA LYS A 573 -20.55 12.80 -1.91
C LYS A 573 -20.02 13.62 -0.74
N ARG A 574 -19.84 13.03 0.44
CA ARG A 574 -19.32 13.71 1.66
C ARG A 574 -18.08 13.01 2.23
N ALA A 575 -17.00 12.96 1.46
CA ALA A 575 -15.68 13.05 2.08
C ALA A 575 -15.36 14.56 2.22
N GLU A 576 -15.99 15.22 3.19
CA GLU A 576 -15.53 16.54 3.62
C GLU A 576 -14.07 16.40 4.05
N ASN A 577 -13.21 17.30 3.58
CA ASN A 577 -11.82 17.34 4.01
C ASN A 577 -11.84 17.47 5.54
N PRO A 578 -11.27 16.53 6.32
CA PRO A 578 -11.32 16.59 7.78
C PRO A 578 -10.61 17.82 8.37
N TYR A 579 -10.01 18.65 7.51
CA TYR A 579 -9.30 19.90 7.80
C TYR A 579 -9.82 21.10 6.99
N SER A 580 -10.99 21.04 6.36
CA SER A 580 -11.59 22.22 5.71
C SER A 580 -12.02 23.31 6.69
N ASP A 581 -12.04 23.02 8.00
CA ASP A 581 -12.34 23.99 9.05
C ASP A 581 -11.04 24.56 9.63
N GLY A 582 -10.39 25.39 8.82
CA GLY A 582 -9.07 25.95 9.11
C GLY A 582 -8.62 26.81 7.94
N GLY A 583 -9.32 27.91 7.72
CA GLY A 583 -8.92 28.90 6.73
C GLY A 583 -7.53 29.43 7.04
N ILE A 584 -6.50 28.85 6.43
CA ILE A 584 -5.22 29.51 6.27
C ILE A 584 -5.46 30.59 5.22
N THR A 585 -5.90 31.75 5.67
CA THR A 585 -5.75 32.98 4.92
C THR A 585 -4.26 33.13 4.69
N ILE A 586 -3.81 32.97 3.44
CA ILE A 586 -2.49 33.43 3.02
C ILE A 586 -2.53 34.94 3.28
N GLN A 587 -1.99 35.37 4.42
CA GLN A 587 -1.82 36.79 4.71
C GLN A 587 -0.91 37.33 3.62
N LYS A 588 -1.52 38.14 2.75
CA LYS A 588 -0.80 39.03 1.85
C LYS A 588 0.10 39.90 2.75
N PRO A 589 1.43 39.91 2.58
CA PRO A 589 2.28 40.77 3.39
C PRO A 589 1.84 42.21 3.18
N GLU A 590 1.73 42.93 4.29
CA GLU A 590 1.29 44.32 4.35
C GLU A 590 2.08 45.16 3.35
N SER A 591 1.33 45.85 2.49
CA SER A 591 1.85 46.90 1.64
C SER A 591 2.44 47.99 2.51
N LEU A 592 3.77 48.13 2.46
CA LEU A 592 4.42 49.40 2.77
C LEU A 592 3.91 50.43 1.77
N GLU A 593 2.98 51.27 2.23
CA GLU A 593 2.70 52.57 1.62
C GLU A 593 4.01 53.36 1.59
N SER A 594 4.59 53.48 0.40
CA SER A 594 5.62 54.46 0.10
C SER A 594 5.06 55.35 -1.02
N THR A 595 4.47 56.47 -0.61
CA THR A 595 4.29 57.64 -1.46
C THR A 595 5.67 58.06 -1.97
N ALA A 596 5.96 57.80 -3.24
CA ALA A 596 7.08 58.38 -3.94
C ALA A 596 6.53 59.09 -5.17
N ASP A 597 6.77 60.40 -5.19
CA ASP A 597 6.32 61.38 -6.17
C ASP A 597 6.67 60.96 -7.61
N LEU A 598 5.67 61.07 -8.47
CA LEU A 598 5.81 61.19 -9.91
C LEU A 598 6.36 62.59 -10.20
N ASP A 599 7.67 62.72 -10.30
CA ASP A 599 8.37 63.73 -11.12
C ASP A 599 9.87 63.67 -10.80
N GLU A 600 10.65 62.93 -11.59
CA GLU A 600 12.06 63.22 -11.95
C GLU A 600 12.66 62.02 -12.72
N PHE A 601 12.51 62.04 -14.04
CA PHE A 601 13.36 61.30 -14.98
C PHE A 601 14.29 62.32 -15.66
N PRO A 602 15.62 62.16 -15.62
CA PRO A 602 16.49 62.65 -16.66
C PRO A 602 16.98 61.51 -17.55
N ASP A 603 16.89 61.76 -18.85
CA ASP A 603 17.40 60.99 -19.97
C ASP A 603 18.81 60.44 -19.76
N PHE A 604 18.98 59.12 -19.91
CA PHE A 604 20.25 58.51 -20.27
C PHE A 604 20.04 57.29 -21.17
N LEU A 605 19.65 57.57 -22.42
CA LEU A 605 19.98 56.76 -23.58
C LEU A 605 20.75 57.65 -24.55
N ASN A 606 22.07 57.65 -24.45
CA ASN A 606 23.01 57.89 -25.54
C ASN A 606 24.40 57.43 -25.10
N ASP A 607 25.14 56.91 -26.08
CA ASP A 607 26.51 56.38 -26.04
C ASP A 607 26.65 54.93 -25.55
N VAL A 608 27.22 53.98 -26.28
CA VAL A 608 28.09 54.00 -27.47
C VAL A 608 28.13 52.55 -27.99
N SER A 609 27.74 52.32 -29.25
CA SER A 609 28.57 51.78 -30.35
C SER A 609 29.63 50.73 -29.99
#